data_AF-A0AA40ER93-F1
#
_entry.id   AF-A0AA40ER93-F1
#
_cell.length_a   1.000
_cell.length_b   1.000
_cell.length_c   1.000
_cell.angle_alpha   90.00
_cell.angle_beta   90.00
_cell.angle_gamma   90.00
#
_symmetry.space_group_name_H-M   'P 1'
#
loop_
_entity.id
_entity.type
_entity.pdbx_description
1 polymer ?
#
loop_
_entity_poly.entity_id
_entity_poly.type
_entity_poly.pdbx_seq_one_letter_code
_entity_poly.pdbx_strand_id
1 'polypeptide(L)'
;MGRLWSSLVTALSIVCTFVFLLGGISPATKDLALYRVNVTLLADGLVKLSPNNTRGLADLRHPELPTYWYWGASGICDVTPKSATRCRRSFPATQNIVKVVEESLRNTLSSDQEDVIRDFVASWDVMVNSIPSELLVDKQATYAAKSKASVALAILSLVFSFVLLVVFLTLGDDDGYGPLIALSVAWGAGIILLFVGAALSILWALGLWTCGPSRPKESSNPRRVEQESSKPAPFRNDHELSSSERWNRGDDENDDRFKRLSKHGIGFLGENQVYEWLCRSVNDFSPNQWTSSLRERAGLPSFGENERDYSDFEYHDRLGLMRTALFAAGARGLPTRPGIKYHLEVKTTLGDLTTRFFISKFQRDLIDDYHADSNHVYIIIRIFHANSVRGPQQVFLVDPFVLLRDGTLEVVKEENGGIWVEVASESDYPRLAARL
;
A
#
# COMPACT_ATOMS: atom_id res chain seq x y z
N MET A 1 -40.18 -13.04 24.75
CA MET A 1 -39.14 -13.16 23.69
C MET A 1 -37.98 -12.19 23.84
N GLY A 2 -38.20 -10.90 24.13
CA GLY A 2 -37.11 -9.90 24.18
C GLY A 2 -35.94 -10.26 25.11
N ARG A 3 -36.20 -10.73 26.34
CA ARG A 3 -35.15 -11.10 27.31
C ARG A 3 -34.20 -12.18 26.81
N LEU A 4 -34.73 -13.27 26.25
CA LEU A 4 -33.93 -14.37 25.70
C LEU A 4 -33.02 -13.87 24.57
N TRP A 5 -33.56 -13.03 23.69
CA TRP A 5 -32.83 -12.47 22.56
C TRP A 5 -31.69 -11.54 23.03
N SER A 6 -31.97 -10.64 23.98
CA SER A 6 -30.97 -9.74 24.55
C SER A 6 -29.84 -10.48 25.27
N SER A 7 -30.16 -11.52 26.04
CA SER A 7 -29.15 -12.37 26.69
C SER A 7 -28.28 -13.10 25.66
N LEU A 8 -28.90 -13.64 24.61
CA LEU A 8 -28.18 -14.36 23.55
C LEU A 8 -27.18 -13.45 22.84
N VAL A 9 -27.57 -12.22 22.49
CA VAL A 9 -26.65 -11.30 21.80
C VAL A 9 -25.60 -10.70 22.71
N THR A 10 -25.91 -10.47 23.99
CA THR A 10 -24.88 -10.07 24.96
C THR A 10 -23.85 -11.18 25.12
N ALA A 11 -24.28 -12.44 25.21
CA ALA A 11 -23.38 -13.59 25.23
C ALA A 11 -22.54 -13.70 23.95
N LEU A 12 -23.15 -13.51 22.78
CA LEU A 12 -22.43 -13.51 21.50
C LEU A 12 -21.38 -12.38 21.43
N SER A 13 -21.73 -11.18 21.89
CA SER A 13 -20.80 -10.03 21.96
C SER A 13 -19.58 -10.32 22.85
N ILE A 14 -19.82 -10.94 24.02
CA ILE A 14 -18.75 -11.38 24.92
C ILE A 14 -17.84 -12.39 24.20
N VAL A 15 -18.42 -13.40 23.54
CA VAL A 15 -17.66 -14.41 22.79
C VAL A 15 -16.84 -13.77 21.68
N CYS A 16 -17.42 -12.89 20.86
CA CYS A 16 -16.71 -12.20 19.79
C CYS A 16 -15.55 -11.34 20.31
N THR A 17 -15.80 -10.56 21.37
CA THR A 17 -14.76 -9.70 21.99
C THR A 17 -13.64 -10.54 22.59
N PHE A 18 -13.99 -11.66 23.24
CA PHE A 18 -13.03 -12.60 23.78
C PHE A 18 -12.18 -13.27 22.69
N VAL A 19 -12.80 -13.71 21.58
CA VAL A 19 -12.10 -14.28 20.42
C VAL A 19 -11.13 -13.26 19.81
N PHE A 20 -11.54 -12.00 19.67
CA PHE A 20 -10.67 -10.92 19.21
C PHE A 20 -9.45 -10.73 20.12
N LEU A 21 -9.66 -10.72 21.44
CA LEU A 21 -8.57 -10.59 22.42
C LEU A 21 -7.63 -11.81 22.41
N LEU A 22 -8.14 -13.00 22.10
CA LEU A 22 -7.32 -14.22 21.99
C LEU A 22 -6.45 -14.28 20.72
N GLY A 23 -6.67 -13.41 19.73
CA GLY A 23 -5.87 -13.39 18.51
C GLY A 23 -4.38 -13.27 18.81
N GLY A 24 -3.60 -14.30 18.44
CA GLY A 24 -2.14 -14.34 18.61
C GLY A 24 -1.63 -14.99 19.91
N ILE A 25 -2.52 -15.48 20.80
CA ILE A 25 -2.12 -16.17 22.06
C ILE A 25 -1.71 -17.63 21.83
N SER A 26 -2.24 -18.27 20.78
CA SER A 26 -2.11 -19.71 20.53
C SER A 26 -1.92 -20.03 19.04
N PRO A 27 -1.20 -21.10 18.66
CA PRO A 27 -1.08 -21.54 17.27
C PRO A 27 -2.44 -21.76 16.58
N ALA A 28 -3.46 -22.19 17.33
CA ALA A 28 -4.82 -22.38 16.82
C ALA A 28 -5.52 -21.06 16.44
N THR A 29 -5.00 -19.92 16.91
CA THR A 29 -5.54 -18.58 16.64
C THR A 29 -4.74 -17.82 15.59
N LYS A 30 -3.77 -18.45 14.92
CA LYS A 30 -2.92 -17.77 13.92
C LYS A 30 -3.73 -17.21 12.74
N ASP A 31 -4.81 -17.88 12.37
CA ASP A 31 -5.69 -17.45 11.26
C ASP A 31 -6.61 -16.28 11.67
N LEU A 32 -6.62 -15.93 12.96
CA LEU A 32 -7.31 -14.77 13.53
C LEU A 32 -6.36 -13.58 13.77
N ALA A 33 -5.15 -13.61 13.18
CA ALA A 33 -4.19 -12.53 13.32
C ALA A 33 -4.68 -11.24 12.64
N LEU A 34 -4.32 -10.11 13.24
CA LEU A 34 -4.58 -8.79 12.70
C LEU A 34 -3.65 -8.46 11.53
N TYR A 35 -2.37 -8.87 11.65
CA TYR A 35 -1.38 -8.62 10.61
C TYR A 35 -0.58 -9.88 10.33
N ARG A 36 -0.28 -10.10 9.05
CA ARG A 36 0.64 -11.10 8.56
C ARG A 36 1.81 -10.40 7.90
N VAL A 37 3.00 -10.58 8.45
CA VAL A 37 4.23 -9.94 7.97
C VAL A 37 5.13 -11.02 7.39
N ASN A 38 5.49 -10.91 6.11
CA ASN A 38 6.52 -11.76 5.49
C ASN A 38 7.90 -11.19 5.84
N VAL A 39 8.71 -11.97 6.54
CA VAL A 39 9.99 -11.51 7.10
C VAL A 39 10.99 -11.12 6.00
N THR A 40 11.04 -11.87 4.91
CA THR A 40 11.92 -11.57 3.77
C THR A 40 11.52 -10.27 3.10
N LEU A 41 10.22 -10.05 2.87
CA LEU A 41 9.73 -8.80 2.28
C LEU A 41 9.98 -7.60 3.20
N LEU A 42 9.85 -7.79 4.52
CA LEU A 42 10.17 -6.73 5.48
C LEU A 42 11.66 -6.40 5.44
N ALA A 43 12.54 -7.41 5.51
CA ALA A 43 13.98 -7.22 5.42
C ALA A 43 14.38 -6.46 4.15
N ASP A 44 13.85 -6.87 2.99
CA ASP A 44 14.08 -6.20 1.71
C ASP A 44 13.57 -4.76 1.71
N GLY A 45 12.42 -4.51 2.33
CA GLY A 45 11.87 -3.17 2.52
C GLY A 45 12.75 -2.27 3.38
N LEU A 46 13.28 -2.80 4.50
CA LEU A 46 14.18 -2.07 5.40
C LEU A 46 15.50 -1.71 4.72
N VAL A 47 16.10 -2.65 3.98
CA VAL A 47 17.32 -2.39 3.20
C VAL A 47 17.07 -1.30 2.15
N LYS A 48 15.91 -1.31 1.48
CA LYS A 48 15.53 -0.28 0.50
C LYS A 48 15.35 1.11 1.12
N LEU A 49 14.85 1.16 2.35
CA LEU A 49 14.58 2.43 3.05
C LEU A 49 15.83 3.02 3.69
N SER A 50 16.92 2.27 3.80
CA SER A 50 18.17 2.79 4.36
C SER A 50 18.91 3.68 3.34
N PRO A 51 19.14 4.96 3.64
CA PRO A 51 19.79 5.89 2.71
C PRO A 51 21.27 5.55 2.47
N ASN A 52 21.91 4.87 3.42
CA ASN A 52 23.28 4.40 3.30
C ASN A 52 23.25 2.95 2.84
N ASN A 53 23.32 2.76 1.52
CA ASN A 53 23.45 1.47 0.86
C ASN A 53 24.83 0.85 1.14
N THR A 54 25.15 0.65 2.43
CA THR A 54 26.42 0.10 2.89
C THR A 54 26.45 -1.36 2.51
N ARG A 55 27.27 -1.67 1.50
CA ARG A 55 27.63 -3.01 0.99
C ARG A 55 28.16 -3.99 2.06
N GLY A 56 28.15 -3.63 3.34
CA GLY A 56 28.60 -4.44 4.46
C GLY A 56 27.58 -4.62 5.58
N LEU A 57 26.34 -4.13 5.44
CA LEU A 57 25.30 -4.56 6.38
C LEU A 57 24.90 -5.98 6.03
N ALA A 58 25.21 -6.90 6.94
CA ALA A 58 24.94 -8.32 6.84
C ALA A 58 23.51 -8.57 6.35
N ASP A 59 23.36 -9.60 5.53
CA ASP A 59 22.06 -10.05 5.04
C ASP A 59 21.08 -10.14 6.21
N LEU A 60 20.07 -9.26 6.24
CA LEU A 60 19.01 -9.29 7.27
C LEU A 60 18.15 -10.57 7.16
N ARG A 61 18.49 -11.46 6.23
CA ARG A 61 17.93 -12.79 6.09
C ARG A 61 18.81 -13.77 6.85
N HIS A 62 18.23 -14.41 7.85
CA HIS A 62 18.81 -15.57 8.51
C HIS A 62 17.95 -16.79 8.17
N PRO A 63 18.53 -17.95 7.81
CA PRO A 63 17.76 -19.15 7.44
C PRO A 63 16.85 -19.66 8.55
N GLU A 64 17.17 -19.34 9.80
CA GLU A 64 16.38 -19.72 10.99
C GLU A 64 15.31 -18.70 11.39
N LEU A 65 15.18 -17.57 10.68
CA LEU A 65 14.04 -16.69 10.89
C LEU A 65 12.74 -17.32 10.37
N PRO A 66 11.58 -17.01 10.98
CA PRO A 66 10.30 -17.47 10.46
C PRO A 66 10.01 -16.86 9.09
N THR A 67 9.21 -17.56 8.29
CA THR A 67 8.72 -17.03 7.02
C THR A 67 7.69 -15.94 7.24
N TYR A 68 6.84 -16.11 8.26
CA TYR A 68 5.81 -15.16 8.62
C TYR A 68 5.78 -14.89 10.13
N TRP A 69 5.56 -13.62 10.47
CA TRP A 69 5.02 -13.23 11.77
C TRP A 69 3.53 -12.96 11.65
N TYR A 70 2.76 -13.54 12.56
CA TYR A 70 1.35 -13.24 12.73
C TYR A 70 1.18 -12.41 13.99
N TRP A 71 0.76 -11.15 13.83
CA TRP A 71 0.49 -10.24 14.93
C TRP A 71 -0.99 -10.23 15.26
N GLY A 72 -1.31 -10.55 16.50
CA GLY A 72 -2.65 -10.39 17.06
C GLY A 72 -2.64 -9.43 18.25
N ALA A 73 -3.81 -9.21 18.85
CA ALA A 73 -3.96 -8.31 19.99
C ALA A 73 -3.14 -8.79 21.20
N SER A 74 -2.99 -10.10 21.37
CA SER A 74 -2.41 -10.72 22.57
C SER A 74 -1.09 -11.44 22.35
N GLY A 75 -0.52 -11.36 21.15
CA GLY A 75 0.77 -11.95 20.91
C GLY A 75 1.24 -11.93 19.46
N ILE A 76 2.37 -12.62 19.28
CA ILE A 76 3.08 -12.77 18.01
C ILE A 76 3.30 -14.26 17.79
N CYS A 77 2.89 -14.79 16.65
CA CYS A 77 3.18 -16.17 16.27
C CYS A 77 4.24 -16.21 15.16
N ASP A 78 5.31 -16.97 15.42
CA ASP A 78 6.37 -17.31 14.49
C ASP A 78 5.97 -18.55 13.67
N VAL A 79 5.93 -18.43 12.35
CA VAL A 79 5.70 -19.57 11.43
C VAL A 79 6.96 -19.82 10.63
N THR A 80 7.67 -20.89 10.98
CA THR A 80 8.82 -21.39 10.21
C THR A 80 8.37 -22.55 9.30
N PRO A 81 9.11 -22.85 8.22
CA PRO A 81 8.81 -24.01 7.38
C PRO A 81 9.14 -25.35 8.07
N LYS A 82 10.11 -25.35 8.99
CA LYS A 82 10.72 -26.55 9.55
C LYS A 82 10.20 -26.90 10.95
N SER A 83 9.56 -25.97 11.66
CA SER A 83 9.11 -26.17 13.04
C SER A 83 7.65 -25.80 13.24
N ALA A 84 7.06 -26.32 14.32
CA ALA A 84 5.70 -25.98 14.71
C ALA A 84 5.58 -24.47 14.98
N THR A 85 4.44 -23.88 14.62
CA THR A 85 4.12 -22.49 14.93
C THR A 85 4.26 -22.23 16.43
N ARG A 86 5.07 -21.24 16.80
CA ARG A 86 5.25 -20.84 18.20
C ARG A 86 4.65 -19.47 18.42
N CYS A 87 3.85 -19.32 19.47
CA CYS A 87 3.22 -18.04 19.79
C CYS A 87 3.73 -17.50 21.13
N ARG A 88 4.05 -16.21 21.13
CA ARG A 88 4.55 -15.47 22.28
C ARG A 88 3.46 -14.52 22.74
N ARG A 89 3.14 -14.57 24.03
CA ARG A 89 2.10 -13.73 24.62
C ARG A 89 2.67 -12.35 24.92
N SER A 90 2.09 -11.32 24.35
CA SER A 90 2.43 -9.92 24.61
C SER A 90 1.18 -9.09 24.40
N PHE A 91 0.67 -8.49 25.47
CA PHE A 91 -0.59 -7.76 25.45
C PHE A 91 -0.41 -6.36 26.06
N PRO A 92 -0.59 -5.28 25.27
CA PRO A 92 -0.68 -5.29 23.80
C PRO A 92 0.66 -5.66 23.14
N ALA A 93 0.63 -6.23 21.94
CA ALA A 93 1.83 -6.61 21.20
C ALA A 93 2.55 -5.38 20.60
N THR A 94 3.15 -4.56 21.45
CA THR A 94 3.89 -3.34 21.05
C THR A 94 5.40 -3.54 21.02
N GLN A 95 5.85 -4.76 20.73
CA GLN A 95 7.28 -5.07 20.69
C GLN A 95 7.96 -4.38 19.50
N ASN A 96 9.19 -3.89 19.72
CA ASN A 96 10.05 -3.42 18.63
C ASN A 96 10.42 -4.62 17.73
N ILE A 97 10.50 -4.40 16.42
CA ILE A 97 10.89 -5.40 15.43
C ILE A 97 12.23 -6.07 15.78
N VAL A 98 13.20 -5.31 16.30
CA VAL A 98 14.52 -5.84 16.73
C VAL A 98 14.35 -6.90 17.81
N LYS A 99 13.47 -6.65 18.79
CA LYS A 99 13.14 -7.61 19.85
C LYS A 99 12.38 -8.82 19.32
N VAL A 100 11.49 -8.62 18.34
CA VAL A 100 10.77 -9.72 17.68
C VAL A 100 11.75 -10.67 17.00
N VAL A 101 12.75 -10.12 16.28
CA VAL A 101 13.83 -10.86 15.61
C VAL A 101 14.69 -11.63 16.61
N GLU A 102 15.16 -10.96 17.68
CA GLU A 102 15.98 -11.59 18.73
C GLU A 102 15.26 -12.80 19.34
N GLU A 103 14.02 -12.62 19.77
CA GLU A 103 13.22 -13.69 20.37
C GLU A 103 12.85 -14.78 19.35
N SER A 104 12.61 -14.45 18.07
CA SER A 104 12.41 -15.46 17.01
C SER A 104 13.63 -16.36 16.87
N LEU A 105 14.83 -15.77 16.86
CA LEU A 105 16.09 -16.51 16.71
C LEU A 105 16.43 -17.34 17.95
N ARG A 106 16.22 -16.81 19.17
CA ARG A 106 16.37 -17.59 20.40
C ARG A 106 15.46 -18.81 20.47
N ASN A 107 14.33 -18.78 19.79
CA ASN A 107 13.40 -19.90 19.77
C ASN A 107 13.84 -21.04 18.83
N THR A 108 14.68 -20.74 17.83
CA THR A 108 15.10 -21.70 16.79
C THR A 108 16.55 -22.13 16.96
N LEU A 109 17.43 -21.22 17.37
CA LEU A 109 18.84 -21.47 17.64
C LEU A 109 19.06 -21.98 19.06
N SER A 110 20.12 -22.76 19.26
CA SER A 110 20.50 -23.27 20.57
C SER A 110 21.25 -22.22 21.40
N SER A 111 21.26 -22.38 22.72
CA SER A 111 21.82 -21.38 23.65
C SER A 111 23.34 -21.17 23.52
N ASP A 112 24.05 -22.07 22.85
CA ASP A 112 25.47 -21.93 22.49
C ASP A 112 25.70 -20.97 21.33
N GLN A 113 24.65 -20.52 20.64
CA GLN A 113 24.71 -19.58 19.51
C GLN A 113 24.32 -18.14 19.87
N GLU A 114 24.37 -17.76 21.15
CA GLU A 114 24.00 -16.40 21.60
C GLU A 114 24.83 -15.28 20.95
N ASP A 115 26.11 -15.54 20.63
CA ASP A 115 26.93 -14.54 19.92
C ASP A 115 26.44 -14.31 18.48
N VAL A 116 26.01 -15.38 17.79
CA VAL A 116 25.42 -15.27 16.44
C VAL A 116 24.11 -14.49 16.49
N ILE A 117 23.26 -14.76 17.50
CA ILE A 117 22.01 -14.02 17.71
C ILE A 117 22.31 -12.54 17.94
N ARG A 118 23.26 -12.23 18.82
CA ARG A 118 23.64 -10.87 19.18
C ARG A 118 24.14 -10.07 17.99
N ASP A 119 25.06 -10.63 17.20
CA ASP A 119 25.65 -9.98 16.03
C ASP A 119 24.61 -9.72 14.94
N PHE A 120 23.71 -10.68 14.74
CA PHE A 120 22.63 -10.56 13.77
C PHE A 120 21.58 -9.53 14.21
N VAL A 121 21.18 -9.54 15.49
CA VAL A 121 20.24 -8.56 16.06
C VAL A 121 20.84 -7.15 16.02
N ALA A 122 22.15 -7.01 16.26
CA ALA A 122 22.86 -5.73 16.10
C ALA A 122 22.78 -5.20 14.67
N SER A 123 22.87 -6.09 13.66
CA SER A 123 22.71 -5.70 12.25
C SER A 123 21.30 -5.18 11.96
N TRP A 124 20.27 -5.81 12.53
CA TRP A 124 18.88 -5.32 12.47
C TRP A 124 18.70 -3.99 13.17
N ASP A 125 19.28 -3.82 14.36
CA ASP A 125 19.18 -2.59 15.13
C ASP A 125 19.83 -1.41 14.39
N VAL A 126 21.05 -1.60 13.87
CA VAL A 126 21.73 -0.62 13.02
C VAL A 126 20.86 -0.26 11.81
N MET A 127 20.23 -1.24 11.16
CA MET A 127 19.39 -0.98 10.00
C MET A 127 18.15 -0.16 10.37
N VAL A 128 17.40 -0.57 11.39
CA VAL A 128 16.18 0.12 11.82
C VAL A 128 16.51 1.55 12.27
N ASN A 129 17.62 1.75 12.97
CA ASN A 129 18.06 3.06 13.44
C ASN A 129 18.67 3.94 12.33
N SER A 130 19.02 3.38 11.17
CA SER A 130 19.49 4.16 10.01
C SER A 130 18.35 4.82 9.21
N ILE A 131 17.11 4.38 9.42
CA ILE A 131 15.95 4.93 8.72
C ILE A 131 15.64 6.31 9.31
N PRO A 132 15.44 7.36 8.48
CA PRO A 132 15.14 8.69 8.96
C PRO A 132 13.99 8.70 9.97
N SER A 133 14.25 9.26 11.15
CA SER A 133 13.30 9.30 12.27
C SER A 133 11.98 9.99 11.89
N GLU A 134 12.01 10.96 10.97
CA GLU A 134 10.81 11.63 10.44
C GLU A 134 9.82 10.66 9.77
N LEU A 135 10.30 9.57 9.17
CA LEU A 135 9.45 8.54 8.54
C LEU A 135 8.86 7.56 9.56
N LEU A 136 9.56 7.35 10.69
CA LEU A 136 9.24 6.31 11.66
C LEU A 136 8.53 6.83 12.91
N VAL A 137 8.94 7.97 13.47
CA VAL A 137 8.48 8.45 14.78
C VAL A 137 6.99 8.75 14.76
N ASP A 138 6.51 9.45 13.72
CA ASP A 138 5.07 9.78 13.61
C ASP A 138 4.23 8.51 13.46
N LYS A 139 4.69 7.55 12.65
CA LYS A 139 3.97 6.29 12.40
C LYS A 139 4.00 5.35 13.60
N GLN A 140 5.15 5.20 14.27
CA GLN A 140 5.31 4.29 15.39
C GLN A 140 4.57 4.78 16.65
N ALA A 141 4.70 6.08 16.99
CA ALA A 141 3.98 6.66 18.11
C ALA A 141 2.46 6.58 17.90
N THR A 142 2.01 6.92 16.69
CA THR A 142 0.60 6.83 16.31
C THR A 142 0.10 5.39 16.36
N TYR A 143 0.85 4.43 15.81
CA TYR A 143 0.46 3.02 15.85
C TYR A 143 0.39 2.48 17.27
N ALA A 144 1.42 2.71 18.08
CA ALA A 144 1.47 2.22 19.46
C ALA A 144 0.33 2.81 20.30
N ALA A 145 0.08 4.12 20.20
CA ALA A 145 -1.03 4.79 20.90
C ALA A 145 -2.39 4.23 20.46
N LYS A 146 -2.61 4.08 19.14
CA LYS A 146 -3.87 3.54 18.59
C LYS A 146 -4.10 2.08 18.95
N SER A 147 -3.06 1.24 18.86
CA SER A 147 -3.13 -0.18 19.26
C SER A 147 -3.47 -0.32 20.74
N LYS A 148 -2.83 0.48 21.61
CA LYS A 148 -3.15 0.52 23.05
C LYS A 148 -4.60 0.96 23.29
N ALA A 149 -5.05 2.01 22.60
CA ALA A 149 -6.42 2.51 22.71
C ALA A 149 -7.45 1.47 22.24
N SER A 150 -7.23 0.82 21.10
CA SER A 150 -8.11 -0.23 20.59
C SER A 150 -8.21 -1.41 21.56
N VAL A 151 -7.09 -1.82 22.13
CA VAL A 151 -7.06 -2.90 23.13
C VAL A 151 -7.79 -2.48 24.41
N ALA A 152 -7.56 -1.26 24.90
CA ALA A 152 -8.27 -0.74 26.07
C ALA A 152 -9.80 -0.69 25.84
N LEU A 153 -10.23 -0.24 24.67
CA LEU A 153 -11.65 -0.22 24.29
C LEU A 153 -12.24 -1.64 24.22
N ALA A 154 -11.51 -2.61 23.70
CA ALA A 154 -11.95 -4.01 23.67
C ALA A 154 -12.11 -4.59 25.10
N ILE A 155 -11.18 -4.29 26.01
CA ILE A 155 -11.28 -4.71 27.41
C ILE A 155 -12.49 -4.05 28.10
N LEU A 156 -12.63 -2.73 27.95
CA LEU A 156 -13.75 -2.00 28.53
C LEU A 156 -15.10 -2.51 28.02
N SER A 157 -15.17 -2.80 26.72
CA SER A 157 -16.33 -3.41 26.09
C SER A 157 -16.66 -4.78 26.68
N LEU A 158 -15.65 -5.64 26.90
CA LEU A 158 -15.84 -6.95 27.51
C LEU A 158 -16.38 -6.84 28.94
N VAL A 159 -15.77 -5.97 29.75
CA VAL A 159 -16.20 -5.72 31.13
C VAL A 159 -17.63 -5.19 31.18
N PHE A 160 -17.96 -4.21 30.34
CA PHE A 160 -19.30 -3.63 30.27
C PHE A 160 -20.34 -4.67 29.83
N SER A 161 -20.00 -5.50 28.84
CA SER A 161 -20.88 -6.59 28.38
C SER A 161 -21.16 -7.61 29.48
N PHE A 162 -20.16 -7.93 30.31
CA PHE A 162 -20.33 -8.84 31.45
C PHE A 162 -21.21 -8.21 32.55
N VAL A 163 -21.00 -6.94 32.88
CA VAL A 163 -21.84 -6.21 33.86
C VAL A 163 -23.29 -6.16 33.39
N LEU A 164 -23.53 -5.83 32.13
CA LEU A 164 -24.87 -5.84 31.55
C LEU A 164 -25.51 -7.22 31.63
N LEU A 165 -24.77 -8.28 31.29
CA LEU A 165 -25.27 -9.65 31.39
C LEU A 165 -25.72 -9.98 32.82
N VAL A 166 -24.93 -9.63 33.84
CA VAL A 166 -25.29 -9.84 35.25
C VAL A 166 -26.55 -9.06 35.62
N VAL A 167 -26.64 -7.78 35.25
CA VAL A 167 -27.82 -6.94 35.51
C VAL A 167 -29.08 -7.51 34.88
N PHE A 168 -28.99 -8.01 33.64
CA PHE A 168 -30.11 -8.67 32.96
C PHE A 168 -30.58 -9.95 33.65
N LEU A 169 -29.65 -10.69 34.26
CA LEU A 169 -29.95 -11.92 34.99
C LEU A 169 -30.52 -11.64 36.38
N THR A 170 -30.14 -10.55 37.05
CA THR A 170 -30.52 -10.28 38.45
C THR A 170 -31.74 -9.37 38.62
N LEU A 171 -31.96 -8.38 37.75
CA LEU A 171 -33.04 -7.37 37.91
C LEU A 171 -34.33 -7.71 37.18
N GLY A 172 -34.45 -8.91 36.62
CA GLY A 172 -35.47 -9.17 35.61
C GLY A 172 -36.84 -9.66 36.10
N ASP A 173 -37.12 -9.74 37.40
CA ASP A 173 -38.39 -10.30 37.89
C ASP A 173 -39.44 -9.25 38.30
N ASP A 174 -39.15 -7.95 38.26
CA ASP A 174 -40.15 -6.92 38.52
C ASP A 174 -40.85 -6.49 37.21
N ASP A 175 -42.18 -6.64 37.17
CA ASP A 175 -43.10 -6.36 36.04
C ASP A 175 -43.15 -4.87 35.58
N GLY A 176 -42.25 -4.02 36.06
CA GLY A 176 -42.15 -2.62 35.68
C GLY A 176 -41.43 -2.44 34.34
N TYR A 177 -42.05 -1.79 33.36
CA TYR A 177 -41.45 -1.52 32.04
C TYR A 177 -40.36 -0.42 32.03
N GLY A 178 -40.18 0.31 33.14
CA GLY A 178 -39.22 1.41 33.26
C GLY A 178 -37.73 1.05 33.09
N PRO A 179 -37.22 -0.05 33.68
CA PRO A 179 -35.83 -0.49 33.54
C PRO A 179 -35.50 -0.97 32.12
N LEU A 180 -36.47 -1.53 31.39
CA LEU A 180 -36.26 -2.08 30.05
C LEU A 180 -35.91 -1.01 29.02
N ILE A 181 -36.48 0.20 29.13
CA ILE A 181 -36.19 1.30 28.20
C ILE A 181 -34.78 1.85 28.46
N ALA A 182 -34.42 2.12 29.71
CA ALA A 182 -33.08 2.60 30.06
C ALA A 182 -31.99 1.58 29.69
N LEU A 183 -32.23 0.28 29.90
CA LEU A 183 -31.31 -0.78 29.47
C LEU A 183 -31.23 -0.91 27.94
N SER A 184 -32.33 -0.72 27.20
CA SER A 184 -32.30 -0.77 25.74
C SER A 184 -31.46 0.36 25.12
N VAL A 185 -31.50 1.55 25.73
CA VAL A 185 -30.69 2.71 25.30
C VAL A 185 -29.21 2.49 25.64
N ALA A 186 -28.90 1.99 26.84
CA ALA A 186 -27.54 1.64 27.23
C ALA A 186 -26.94 0.52 26.35
N TRP A 187 -27.76 -0.46 25.98
CA TRP A 187 -27.38 -1.56 25.09
C TRP A 187 -27.15 -1.08 23.65
N GLY A 188 -28.04 -0.23 23.13
CA GLY A 188 -27.85 0.41 21.82
C GLY A 188 -26.56 1.23 21.76
N ALA A 189 -26.27 2.02 22.80
CA ALA A 189 -25.03 2.79 22.89
C ALA A 189 -23.78 1.89 22.97
N GLY A 190 -23.82 0.81 23.76
CA GLY A 190 -22.72 -0.15 23.89
C GLY A 190 -22.41 -0.88 22.58
N ILE A 191 -23.45 -1.32 21.86
CA ILE A 191 -23.30 -1.96 20.54
C ILE A 191 -22.78 -0.97 19.51
N ILE A 192 -23.31 0.26 19.46
CA ILE A 192 -22.82 1.28 18.54
C ILE A 192 -21.33 1.55 18.80
N LEU A 193 -20.90 1.69 20.06
CA LEU A 193 -19.49 1.89 20.39
C LEU A 193 -18.61 0.70 20.00
N LEU A 194 -19.10 -0.53 20.17
CA LEU A 194 -18.42 -1.75 19.73
C LEU A 194 -18.27 -1.83 18.21
N PHE A 195 -19.36 -1.63 17.47
CA PHE A 195 -19.37 -1.70 16.00
C PHE A 195 -18.61 -0.53 15.38
N VAL A 196 -18.71 0.67 15.93
CA VAL A 196 -17.92 1.82 15.47
C VAL A 196 -16.44 1.60 15.79
N GLY A 197 -16.08 1.15 16.99
CA GLY A 197 -14.70 0.84 17.34
C GLY A 197 -14.08 -0.27 16.49
N ALA A 198 -14.85 -1.35 16.24
CA ALA A 198 -14.42 -2.46 15.39
C ALA A 198 -14.37 -2.06 13.90
N ALA A 199 -15.38 -1.37 13.38
CA ALA A 199 -15.43 -0.92 11.99
C ALA A 199 -14.32 0.09 11.71
N LEU A 200 -14.04 1.05 12.60
CA LEU A 200 -12.93 1.98 12.46
C LEU A 200 -11.58 1.24 12.47
N SER A 201 -11.43 0.22 13.32
CA SER A 201 -10.22 -0.61 13.36
C SER A 201 -10.04 -1.45 12.09
N ILE A 202 -11.12 -2.03 11.56
CA ILE A 202 -11.12 -2.86 10.34
C ILE A 202 -10.92 -2.00 9.09
N LEU A 203 -11.65 -0.90 8.93
CA LEU A 203 -11.51 0.03 7.81
C LEU A 203 -10.10 0.61 7.74
N TRP A 204 -9.47 0.83 8.90
CA TRP A 204 -8.09 1.28 8.96
C TRP A 204 -7.09 0.16 8.65
N ALA A 205 -7.29 -1.06 9.18
CA ALA A 205 -6.45 -2.22 8.86
C ALA A 205 -6.51 -2.60 7.36
N LEU A 206 -7.64 -2.38 6.71
CA LEU A 206 -7.83 -2.61 5.27
C LEU A 206 -7.37 -1.44 4.39
N GLY A 207 -6.86 -0.34 4.96
CA GLY A 207 -6.44 0.85 4.19
C GLY A 207 -7.57 1.60 3.49
N LEU A 208 -8.83 1.20 3.69
CA LEU A 208 -10.02 1.74 3.02
C LEU A 208 -10.37 3.16 3.47
N TRP A 209 -9.76 3.66 4.54
CA TRP A 209 -9.99 5.01 5.07
C TRP A 209 -8.84 5.99 4.79
N THR A 210 -8.08 5.75 3.73
CA THR A 210 -6.94 6.61 3.35
C THR A 210 -7.30 7.78 2.42
N CYS A 211 -8.46 7.75 1.75
CA CYS A 211 -8.97 8.90 0.98
C CYS A 211 -9.98 9.72 1.82
N GLY A 212 -9.59 10.12 3.04
CA GLY A 212 -10.32 11.07 3.88
C GLY A 212 -9.61 12.43 3.90
N PRO A 213 -10.33 13.54 4.11
CA PRO A 213 -9.78 14.90 3.99
C PRO A 213 -8.57 15.08 4.91
N SER A 214 -7.39 15.22 4.31
CA SER A 214 -6.15 15.51 5.01
C SER A 214 -6.23 16.91 5.62
N ARG A 215 -5.99 17.06 6.93
CA ARG A 215 -5.79 18.38 7.53
C ARG A 215 -4.60 19.07 6.85
N PRO A 216 -4.68 20.39 6.57
CA PRO A 216 -3.59 21.13 5.96
C PRO A 216 -2.34 21.06 6.86
N LYS A 217 -1.23 20.58 6.29
CA LYS A 217 0.08 20.63 6.95
C LYS A 217 0.61 22.05 6.88
N GLU A 218 0.80 22.64 8.05
CA GLU A 218 1.48 23.91 8.26
C GLU A 218 2.96 23.75 7.87
N SER A 219 3.43 24.54 6.91
CA SER A 219 4.77 24.40 6.34
C SER A 219 5.83 24.99 7.28
N SER A 220 6.63 24.12 7.91
CA SER A 220 7.91 24.53 8.50
C SER A 220 9.03 24.21 7.51
N ASN A 221 9.75 25.26 7.11
CA ASN A 221 10.82 25.25 6.12
C ASN A 221 12.17 25.03 6.82
N PRO A 222 12.98 24.01 6.48
CA PRO A 222 14.38 23.98 6.86
C PRO A 222 15.29 24.34 5.69
N ARG A 223 16.18 25.29 5.98
CA ARG A 223 17.23 25.84 5.12
C ARG A 223 18.14 24.77 4.54
N ARG A 224 18.43 24.97 3.25
CA ARG A 224 19.50 24.39 2.44
C ARG A 224 20.88 24.66 3.07
N VAL A 225 21.66 23.59 3.30
CA VAL A 225 23.11 23.67 3.50
C VAL A 225 23.77 23.13 2.24
N GLU A 226 24.53 23.99 1.57
CA GLU A 226 25.42 23.64 0.47
C GLU A 226 26.62 22.85 1.00
N GLN A 227 27.01 21.77 0.32
CA GLN A 227 28.35 21.23 0.48
C GLN A 227 28.92 20.71 -0.83
N GLU A 228 30.17 21.11 -1.06
CA GLU A 228 30.95 21.10 -2.29
C GLU A 228 31.48 19.73 -2.74
N SER A 229 31.48 19.61 -4.06
CA SER A 229 32.37 18.86 -4.97
C SER A 229 33.70 18.29 -4.44
N SER A 230 33.93 16.99 -4.69
CA SER A 230 35.24 16.47 -5.14
C SER A 230 35.13 15.09 -5.82
N LYS A 231 35.61 14.99 -7.06
CA LYS A 231 35.89 13.73 -7.81
C LYS A 231 37.21 13.09 -7.37
N PRO A 232 37.42 11.78 -7.58
CA PRO A 232 38.39 11.39 -8.62
C PRO A 232 38.01 10.16 -9.48
N ALA A 233 38.92 9.88 -10.41
CA ALA A 233 38.90 9.14 -11.68
C ALA A 233 38.93 7.57 -11.55
N PRO A 234 38.90 6.82 -12.68
CA PRO A 234 38.30 5.49 -12.77
C PRO A 234 39.29 4.33 -12.61
N PHE A 235 38.77 3.16 -12.22
CA PHE A 235 39.50 1.89 -12.26
C PHE A 235 38.74 0.87 -13.12
N ARG A 236 39.51 0.15 -13.96
CA ARG A 236 39.08 -0.74 -15.04
C ARG A 236 39.48 -2.18 -14.73
N ASN A 237 38.81 -3.10 -15.42
CA ASN A 237 39.04 -4.54 -15.62
C ASN A 237 38.16 -5.43 -14.72
N ASP A 238 37.69 -6.60 -15.13
CA ASP A 238 37.28 -7.23 -16.40
C ASP A 238 36.73 -8.61 -15.96
N HIS A 239 35.83 -9.19 -16.75
CA HIS A 239 35.41 -10.61 -16.74
C HIS A 239 34.74 -11.20 -15.48
N GLU A 240 33.45 -11.51 -15.61
CA GLU A 240 32.98 -12.89 -15.37
C GLU A 240 31.63 -13.14 -16.08
N LEU A 241 31.72 -13.94 -17.16
CA LEU A 241 30.60 -14.64 -17.79
C LEU A 241 30.31 -15.88 -16.95
N SER A 242 29.10 -16.03 -16.40
CA SER A 242 28.60 -17.35 -16.01
C SER A 242 27.09 -17.35 -15.73
N SER A 243 26.40 -18.31 -16.35
CA SER A 243 25.14 -18.92 -15.87
C SER A 243 23.79 -18.31 -16.25
N SER A 244 23.54 -17.93 -17.52
CA SER A 244 22.16 -17.68 -17.99
C SER A 244 21.70 -18.44 -19.25
N GLU A 245 22.54 -19.31 -19.83
CA GLU A 245 22.16 -20.08 -21.03
C GLU A 245 21.95 -21.56 -20.69
N ARG A 246 20.90 -21.88 -19.93
CA ARG A 246 20.46 -23.29 -19.81
C ARG A 246 19.03 -23.51 -19.32
N TRP A 247 18.03 -22.86 -19.93
CA TRP A 247 16.66 -23.38 -19.88
C TRP A 247 16.00 -23.25 -21.26
N ASN A 248 16.05 -24.38 -22.00
CA ASN A 248 15.30 -24.70 -23.20
C ASN A 248 13.79 -24.58 -22.95
N ARG A 249 13.03 -23.96 -23.86
CA ARG A 249 12.37 -24.59 -25.02
C ARG A 249 11.27 -25.59 -24.60
N GLY A 250 10.03 -25.08 -24.54
CA GLY A 250 8.78 -25.84 -24.35
C GLY A 250 7.66 -24.94 -23.79
N ASP A 251 6.54 -24.87 -24.51
CA ASP A 251 5.23 -24.29 -24.15
C ASP A 251 4.96 -22.80 -24.50
N ASP A 252 4.77 -22.51 -25.79
CA ASP A 252 4.29 -21.21 -26.28
C ASP A 252 2.89 -20.82 -25.73
N GLU A 253 2.01 -21.77 -25.37
CA GLU A 253 0.68 -21.46 -24.80
C GLU A 253 0.71 -21.09 -23.29
N ASN A 254 1.62 -21.68 -22.52
CA ASN A 254 1.78 -21.33 -21.10
C ASN A 254 2.53 -20.01 -20.94
N ASP A 255 3.50 -19.74 -21.82
CA ASP A 255 4.17 -18.44 -21.89
C ASP A 255 3.19 -17.32 -22.23
N ASP A 256 2.23 -17.54 -23.14
CA ASP A 256 1.21 -16.55 -23.49
C ASP A 256 0.23 -16.26 -22.35
N ARG A 257 -0.18 -17.30 -21.59
CA ARG A 257 -1.05 -17.12 -20.41
C ARG A 257 -0.28 -16.44 -19.27
N PHE A 258 0.97 -16.81 -19.03
CA PHE A 258 1.83 -16.17 -18.02
C PHE A 258 2.21 -14.73 -18.40
N LYS A 259 2.46 -14.45 -19.68
CA LYS A 259 2.64 -13.10 -20.24
C LYS A 259 1.38 -12.25 -20.16
N ARG A 260 0.19 -12.82 -20.37
CA ARG A 260 -1.08 -12.10 -20.16
C ARG A 260 -1.33 -11.83 -18.68
N LEU A 261 -1.09 -12.80 -17.80
CA LEU A 261 -1.20 -12.62 -16.34
C LEU A 261 -0.17 -11.62 -15.81
N SER A 262 1.05 -11.61 -16.36
CA SER A 262 2.08 -10.63 -16.02
C SER A 262 1.75 -9.25 -16.58
N LYS A 263 1.18 -9.14 -17.80
CA LYS A 263 0.75 -7.86 -18.38
C LYS A 263 -0.38 -7.23 -17.58
N HIS A 264 -1.41 -7.98 -17.20
CA HIS A 264 -2.48 -7.48 -16.32
C HIS A 264 -1.95 -7.21 -14.90
N GLY A 265 -1.01 -8.02 -14.41
CA GLY A 265 -0.31 -7.79 -13.15
C GLY A 265 0.43 -6.45 -13.12
N ILE A 266 1.21 -6.18 -14.17
CA ILE A 266 2.01 -4.96 -14.32
C ILE A 266 1.12 -3.74 -14.56
N GLY A 267 0.07 -3.86 -15.39
CA GLY A 267 -0.92 -2.80 -15.58
C GLY A 267 -1.54 -2.36 -14.26
N PHE A 268 -2.03 -3.33 -13.48
CA PHE A 268 -2.63 -3.08 -12.17
C PHE A 268 -1.67 -2.41 -11.19
N LEU A 269 -0.39 -2.81 -11.17
CA LEU A 269 0.60 -2.19 -10.28
C LEU A 269 0.74 -0.69 -10.55
N GLY A 270 0.79 -0.28 -11.82
CA GLY A 270 0.90 1.14 -12.17
C GLY A 270 -0.39 1.91 -11.93
N GLU A 271 -1.55 1.36 -12.31
CA GLU A 271 -2.83 2.03 -12.06
C GLU A 271 -3.10 2.19 -10.55
N ASN A 272 -2.86 1.14 -9.75
CA ASN A 272 -3.04 1.23 -8.31
C ASN A 272 -2.10 2.28 -7.68
N GLN A 273 -0.86 2.38 -8.17
CA GLN A 273 0.07 3.43 -7.73
C GLN A 273 -0.44 4.84 -8.06
N VAL A 274 -0.96 5.05 -9.28
CA VAL A 274 -1.54 6.33 -9.69
C VAL A 274 -2.78 6.66 -8.85
N TYR A 275 -3.65 5.68 -8.62
CA TYR A 275 -4.82 5.82 -7.75
C TYR A 275 -4.43 6.26 -6.33
N GLU A 276 -3.48 5.59 -5.70
CA GLU A 276 -2.99 5.95 -4.36
C GLU A 276 -2.34 7.33 -4.33
N TRP A 277 -1.65 7.74 -5.40
CA TRP A 277 -1.10 9.09 -5.51
C TRP A 277 -2.21 10.16 -5.64
N LEU A 278 -3.21 9.92 -6.50
CA LEU A 278 -4.34 10.82 -6.71
C LEU A 278 -5.17 11.00 -5.44
N CYS A 279 -5.48 9.91 -4.74
CA CYS A 279 -6.19 9.99 -3.44
C CYS A 279 -5.46 10.83 -2.39
N ARG A 280 -4.12 10.87 -2.42
CA ARG A 280 -3.32 11.67 -1.48
C ARG A 280 -3.14 13.12 -1.93
N SER A 281 -3.21 13.38 -3.22
CA SER A 281 -2.80 14.66 -3.82
C SER A 281 -3.98 15.53 -4.25
N VAL A 282 -5.15 14.93 -4.45
CA VAL A 282 -6.37 15.61 -4.93
C VAL A 282 -7.49 15.35 -3.92
N ASN A 283 -7.85 16.39 -3.16
CA ASN A 283 -8.69 16.26 -1.95
C ASN A 283 -10.09 15.66 -2.18
N ASP A 284 -10.66 15.82 -3.37
CA ASP A 284 -12.00 15.32 -3.74
C ASP A 284 -11.94 14.18 -4.76
N PHE A 285 -10.75 13.61 -4.98
CA PHE A 285 -10.60 12.41 -5.80
C PHE A 285 -11.22 11.21 -5.09
N SER A 286 -11.95 10.39 -5.84
CA SER A 286 -12.68 9.25 -5.30
C SER A 286 -12.53 8.03 -6.21
N PRO A 287 -12.92 6.83 -5.74
CA PRO A 287 -12.95 5.64 -6.57
C PRO A 287 -13.76 5.79 -7.88
N ASN A 288 -14.74 6.69 -7.94
CA ASN A 288 -15.57 6.88 -9.13
C ASN A 288 -14.79 7.48 -10.31
N GLN A 289 -13.63 8.07 -10.07
CA GLN A 289 -12.75 8.59 -11.11
C GLN A 289 -11.75 7.55 -11.66
N TRP A 290 -11.70 6.34 -11.10
CA TRP A 290 -10.96 5.21 -11.69
C TRP A 290 -11.89 4.44 -12.65
N THR A 291 -11.68 4.59 -13.95
CA THR A 291 -12.58 4.13 -15.02
C THR A 291 -12.06 2.87 -15.75
N SER A 292 -10.94 2.30 -15.31
CA SER A 292 -10.44 1.00 -15.76
C SER A 292 -11.05 -0.17 -14.97
N SER A 293 -11.17 -1.32 -15.64
CA SER A 293 -11.61 -2.60 -15.07
C SER A 293 -10.65 -3.15 -14.00
N LEU A 294 -9.40 -2.69 -13.97
CA LEU A 294 -8.41 -3.13 -12.99
C LEU A 294 -8.74 -2.68 -11.55
N ARG A 295 -9.64 -1.71 -11.37
CA ARG A 295 -10.14 -1.27 -10.06
C ARG A 295 -10.76 -2.40 -9.23
N GLU A 296 -11.33 -3.42 -9.87
CA GLU A 296 -11.93 -4.58 -9.18
C GLU A 296 -10.89 -5.34 -8.37
N ARG A 297 -9.64 -5.39 -8.84
CA ARG A 297 -8.53 -6.02 -8.13
C ARG A 297 -8.09 -5.25 -6.89
N ALA A 298 -8.40 -3.96 -6.82
CA ALA A 298 -8.24 -3.15 -5.61
C ALA A 298 -9.43 -3.28 -4.64
N GLY A 299 -10.40 -4.15 -4.94
CA GLY A 299 -11.61 -4.34 -4.14
C GLY A 299 -12.68 -3.25 -4.35
N LEU A 300 -12.55 -2.47 -5.42
CA LEU A 300 -13.54 -1.45 -5.79
C LEU A 300 -14.65 -2.08 -6.65
N PRO A 301 -15.86 -1.49 -6.68
CA PRO A 301 -16.91 -1.94 -7.60
C PRO A 301 -16.45 -1.93 -9.06
N SER A 302 -16.97 -2.84 -9.87
CA SER A 302 -16.71 -2.87 -11.31
C SER A 302 -17.11 -1.56 -12.00
N PHE A 303 -16.35 -1.16 -13.02
CA PHE A 303 -16.73 -0.05 -13.88
C PHE A 303 -17.81 -0.53 -14.85
N GLY A 304 -19.02 0.03 -14.74
CA GLY A 304 -20.19 -0.46 -15.46
C GLY A 304 -20.29 -0.02 -16.92
N GLU A 305 -19.37 0.79 -17.42
CA GLU A 305 -19.39 1.33 -18.78
C GLU A 305 -18.36 0.67 -19.68
N ASN A 306 -18.42 0.98 -20.97
CA ASN A 306 -17.51 0.42 -21.96
C ASN A 306 -16.12 1.09 -21.85
N GLU A 307 -15.16 0.38 -21.27
CA GLU A 307 -13.78 0.84 -21.03
C GLU A 307 -13.07 1.40 -22.29
N ARG A 308 -13.51 1.03 -23.50
CA ARG A 308 -12.94 1.58 -24.75
C ARG A 308 -13.19 3.07 -24.95
N ASP A 309 -14.20 3.62 -24.28
CA ASP A 309 -14.62 5.01 -24.41
C ASP A 309 -13.98 5.91 -23.32
N TYR A 310 -13.14 5.32 -22.45
CA TYR A 310 -12.59 5.95 -21.27
C TYR A 310 -11.06 5.77 -21.19
N SER A 311 -10.40 6.70 -20.50
CA SER A 311 -9.04 6.48 -19.98
C SER A 311 -9.09 5.67 -18.69
N ASP A 312 -7.94 5.25 -18.16
CA ASP A 312 -7.87 4.58 -16.86
C ASP A 312 -8.41 5.46 -15.71
N PHE A 313 -8.21 6.78 -15.79
CA PHE A 313 -8.81 7.74 -14.87
C PHE A 313 -9.38 8.96 -15.60
N GLU A 314 -10.51 9.47 -15.09
CA GLU A 314 -11.11 10.71 -15.57
C GLU A 314 -11.46 11.66 -14.42
N TYR A 315 -11.11 12.93 -14.58
CA TYR A 315 -11.37 13.93 -13.53
C TYR A 315 -11.75 15.27 -14.14
N HIS A 316 -12.93 15.80 -13.76
CA HIS A 316 -13.38 17.12 -14.15
C HIS A 316 -12.91 18.16 -13.13
N ASP A 317 -11.86 18.90 -13.49
CA ASP A 317 -11.20 19.87 -12.63
C ASP A 317 -11.89 21.24 -12.64
N ARG A 318 -12.86 21.38 -11.74
CA ARG A 318 -13.60 22.63 -11.55
C ARG A 318 -12.87 23.65 -10.70
N LEU A 319 -12.01 23.18 -9.79
CA LEU A 319 -11.38 24.00 -8.76
C LEU A 319 -9.85 24.14 -8.94
N GLY A 320 -9.27 23.53 -9.97
CA GLY A 320 -7.84 23.52 -10.22
C GLY A 320 -7.05 22.55 -9.34
N LEU A 321 -7.72 21.59 -8.69
CA LEU A 321 -7.11 20.64 -7.74
C LEU A 321 -6.22 19.64 -8.48
N MET A 322 -6.74 19.02 -9.54
CA MET A 322 -5.98 18.08 -10.35
C MET A 322 -4.82 18.77 -11.05
N ARG A 323 -5.04 19.97 -11.63
CA ARG A 323 -3.97 20.78 -12.22
C ARG A 323 -2.84 21.03 -11.22
N THR A 324 -3.20 21.42 -9.99
CA THR A 324 -2.21 21.72 -8.94
C THR A 324 -1.42 20.46 -8.55
N ALA A 325 -2.11 19.32 -8.40
CA ALA A 325 -1.46 18.05 -8.09
C ALA A 325 -0.52 17.59 -9.21
N LEU A 326 -0.96 17.61 -10.47
CA LEU A 326 -0.16 17.26 -11.63
C LEU A 326 1.07 18.17 -11.76
N PHE A 327 0.88 19.49 -11.62
CA PHE A 327 1.98 20.45 -11.67
C PHE A 327 3.03 20.22 -10.57
N ALA A 328 2.57 19.97 -9.34
CA ALA A 328 3.43 19.64 -8.20
C ALA A 328 4.19 18.32 -8.42
N ALA A 329 3.57 17.36 -9.10
CA ALA A 329 4.19 16.08 -9.48
C ALA A 329 5.13 16.17 -10.70
N GLY A 330 5.27 17.36 -11.30
CA GLY A 330 6.22 17.61 -12.39
C GLY A 330 5.61 17.68 -13.79
N ALA A 331 4.28 17.56 -13.94
CA ALA A 331 3.62 17.78 -15.22
C ALA A 331 3.71 19.25 -15.65
N ARG A 332 3.80 19.49 -16.96
CA ARG A 332 4.00 20.81 -17.57
C ARG A 332 3.11 20.95 -18.80
N GLY A 333 2.95 22.16 -19.32
CA GLY A 333 2.03 22.44 -20.43
C GLY A 333 0.55 22.25 -20.08
N LEU A 334 0.18 22.29 -18.79
CA LEU A 334 -1.20 22.15 -18.35
C LEU A 334 -1.98 23.46 -18.58
N PRO A 335 -3.22 23.41 -19.08
CA PRO A 335 -4.05 24.61 -19.22
C PRO A 335 -4.28 25.31 -17.88
N THR A 336 -4.25 26.63 -17.89
CA THR A 336 -4.43 27.42 -16.66
C THR A 336 -5.88 27.78 -16.35
N ARG A 337 -6.79 27.58 -17.31
CA ARG A 337 -8.22 27.88 -17.19
C ARG A 337 -8.98 26.82 -16.38
N PRO A 338 -10.11 27.16 -15.75
CA PRO A 338 -10.94 26.21 -15.03
C PRO A 338 -11.79 25.33 -15.96
N GLY A 339 -12.39 24.28 -15.40
CA GLY A 339 -13.37 23.43 -16.10
C GLY A 339 -12.75 22.47 -17.10
N ILE A 340 -11.51 22.05 -16.86
CA ILE A 340 -10.81 21.08 -17.72
C ILE A 340 -11.18 19.67 -17.30
N LYS A 341 -11.47 18.79 -18.26
CA LYS A 341 -11.56 17.36 -18.03
C LYS A 341 -10.21 16.70 -18.36
N TYR A 342 -9.59 16.10 -17.34
CA TYR A 342 -8.35 15.35 -17.48
C TYR A 342 -8.67 13.87 -17.73
N HIS A 343 -8.03 13.32 -18.77
CA HIS A 343 -8.07 11.92 -19.15
C HIS A 343 -6.68 11.34 -18.96
N LEU A 344 -6.51 10.47 -17.96
CA LEU A 344 -5.21 9.95 -17.54
C LEU A 344 -5.11 8.48 -17.92
N GLU A 345 -4.22 8.18 -18.85
CA GLU A 345 -3.93 6.83 -19.34
C GLU A 345 -2.62 6.33 -18.73
N VAL A 346 -2.64 5.19 -18.05
CA VAL A 346 -1.45 4.64 -17.38
C VAL A 346 -0.79 3.60 -18.26
N LYS A 347 0.50 3.80 -18.54
CA LYS A 347 1.33 2.83 -19.25
C LYS A 347 2.46 2.40 -18.35
N THR A 348 2.46 1.12 -17.97
CA THR A 348 3.41 0.55 -17.00
C THR A 348 4.42 -0.37 -17.67
N THR A 349 5.71 -0.17 -17.38
CA THR A 349 6.80 -1.03 -17.88
C THR A 349 7.77 -1.43 -16.77
N LEU A 350 8.41 -2.59 -16.93
CA LEU A 350 9.49 -3.04 -16.04
C LEU A 350 10.83 -2.36 -16.36
N GLY A 351 11.06 -2.03 -17.63
CA GLY A 351 12.25 -1.32 -18.09
C GLY A 351 12.23 0.17 -17.78
N ASP A 352 13.15 0.91 -18.39
CA ASP A 352 13.29 2.37 -18.27
C ASP A 352 12.18 3.17 -18.99
N LEU A 353 12.33 4.49 -19.01
CA LEU A 353 11.41 5.41 -19.67
C LEU A 353 11.35 5.20 -21.18
N THR A 354 12.48 4.86 -21.81
CA THR A 354 12.59 4.62 -23.26
C THR A 354 12.00 3.27 -23.67
N THR A 355 11.67 2.40 -22.72
CA THR A 355 11.03 1.13 -23.02
C THR A 355 9.70 1.36 -23.73
N ARG A 356 9.59 0.83 -24.95
CA ARG A 356 8.40 0.94 -25.79
C ARG A 356 7.12 0.51 -25.09
N PHE A 357 6.02 1.18 -25.40
CA PHE A 357 4.69 0.86 -24.92
C PHE A 357 3.66 0.98 -26.05
N PHE A 358 2.53 0.29 -25.89
CA PHE A 358 1.50 0.21 -26.91
C PHE A 358 0.39 1.23 -26.65
N ILE A 359 0.03 2.01 -27.67
CA ILE A 359 -1.17 2.84 -27.73
C ILE A 359 -2.15 2.15 -28.68
N SER A 360 -3.32 1.79 -28.17
CA SER A 360 -4.33 1.10 -28.97
C SER A 360 -4.96 2.03 -30.02
N LYS A 361 -5.65 1.45 -31.01
CA LYS A 361 -6.40 2.25 -32.00
C LYS A 361 -7.38 3.21 -31.31
N PHE A 362 -8.17 2.72 -30.36
CA PHE A 362 -9.15 3.54 -29.64
C PHE A 362 -8.49 4.68 -28.86
N GLN A 363 -7.31 4.43 -28.27
CA GLN A 363 -6.56 5.47 -27.57
C GLN A 363 -6.02 6.54 -28.52
N ARG A 364 -5.67 6.17 -29.76
CA ARG A 364 -5.32 7.16 -30.79
C ARG A 364 -6.51 8.04 -31.15
N ASP A 365 -7.68 7.42 -31.36
CA ASP A 365 -8.91 8.15 -31.67
C ASP A 365 -9.23 9.15 -30.52
N LEU A 366 -9.11 8.74 -29.25
CA LEU A 366 -9.26 9.63 -28.10
C LEU A 366 -8.19 10.75 -28.03
N ILE A 367 -6.94 10.45 -28.34
CA ILE A 367 -5.85 11.44 -28.39
C ILE A 367 -6.16 12.53 -29.43
N ASP A 368 -6.62 12.13 -30.62
CA ASP A 368 -6.98 13.05 -31.70
C ASP A 368 -8.21 13.91 -31.32
N ASP A 369 -9.27 13.27 -30.81
CA ASP A 369 -10.51 13.94 -30.41
C ASP A 369 -10.28 14.96 -29.29
N TYR A 370 -9.54 14.59 -28.25
CA TYR A 370 -9.29 15.48 -27.11
C TYR A 370 -8.23 16.54 -27.38
N HIS A 371 -7.34 16.36 -28.37
CA HIS A 371 -6.49 17.45 -28.83
C HIS A 371 -7.31 18.55 -29.51
N ALA A 372 -8.36 18.17 -30.26
CA ALA A 372 -9.24 19.12 -30.93
C ALA A 372 -10.18 19.87 -29.97
N ASP A 373 -10.56 19.27 -28.83
CA ASP A 373 -11.37 19.91 -27.80
C ASP A 373 -10.52 20.53 -26.70
N SER A 374 -10.43 21.87 -26.72
CA SER A 374 -9.68 22.63 -25.72
C SER A 374 -10.11 22.38 -24.26
N ASN A 375 -11.32 21.86 -23.98
CA ASN A 375 -11.81 21.57 -22.63
C ASN A 375 -11.28 20.24 -22.07
N HIS A 376 -10.59 19.47 -22.88
CA HIS A 376 -10.08 18.16 -22.55
C HIS A 376 -8.55 18.18 -22.58
N VAL A 377 -7.93 17.39 -21.71
CA VAL A 377 -6.49 17.17 -21.71
C VAL A 377 -6.25 15.69 -21.53
N TYR A 378 -5.65 15.06 -22.54
CA TYR A 378 -5.21 13.68 -22.47
C TYR A 378 -3.75 13.62 -21.99
N ILE A 379 -3.48 12.78 -21.01
CA ILE A 379 -2.15 12.61 -20.41
C ILE A 379 -1.84 11.12 -20.33
N ILE A 380 -0.72 10.72 -20.91
CA ILE A 380 -0.17 9.38 -20.64
C ILE A 380 0.75 9.47 -19.43
N ILE A 381 0.43 8.75 -18.36
CA ILE A 381 1.27 8.57 -17.19
C ILE A 381 2.14 7.35 -17.43
N ARG A 382 3.43 7.58 -17.68
CA ARG A 382 4.42 6.51 -17.80
C ARG A 382 4.91 6.12 -16.42
N ILE A 383 4.55 4.92 -15.99
CA ILE A 383 5.16 4.26 -14.85
C ILE A 383 6.23 3.31 -15.39
N PHE A 384 7.47 3.53 -15.02
CA PHE A 384 8.59 2.70 -15.46
C PHE A 384 9.40 2.26 -14.26
N HIS A 385 10.25 1.25 -14.46
CA HIS A 385 10.91 0.56 -13.37
C HIS A 385 9.92 0.00 -12.34
N ALA A 386 8.77 -0.51 -12.80
CA ALA A 386 7.66 -0.91 -11.93
C ALA A 386 8.01 -2.03 -10.93
N ASN A 387 9.00 -2.87 -11.24
CA ASN A 387 9.53 -3.89 -10.32
C ASN A 387 10.87 -3.49 -9.68
N SER A 388 11.33 -2.24 -9.88
CA SER A 388 12.64 -1.81 -9.41
C SER A 388 12.70 -1.71 -7.91
N VAL A 389 13.85 -2.10 -7.38
CA VAL A 389 14.21 -1.99 -5.96
C VAL A 389 14.15 -0.52 -5.50
N ARG A 390 14.47 0.44 -6.38
CA ARG A 390 14.42 1.88 -6.09
C ARG A 390 13.01 2.48 -6.12
N GLY A 391 12.01 1.65 -6.40
CA GLY A 391 10.64 2.05 -6.60
C GLY A 391 10.34 2.47 -8.05
N PRO A 392 9.07 2.37 -8.46
CA PRO A 392 8.60 2.88 -9.73
C PRO A 392 8.84 4.38 -9.86
N GLN A 393 9.26 4.80 -11.04
CA GLN A 393 9.34 6.21 -11.41
C GLN A 393 8.16 6.57 -12.31
N GLN A 394 7.80 7.85 -12.32
CA GLN A 394 6.66 8.34 -13.08
C GLN A 394 6.99 9.58 -13.90
N VAL A 395 6.43 9.66 -15.11
CA VAL A 395 6.50 10.82 -16.00
C VAL A 395 5.13 11.08 -16.61
N PHE A 396 4.80 12.36 -16.78
CA PHE A 396 3.56 12.81 -17.40
C PHE A 396 3.83 13.27 -18.83
N LEU A 397 3.26 12.55 -19.79
CA LEU A 397 3.29 12.91 -21.21
C LEU A 397 1.98 13.63 -21.54
N VAL A 398 2.01 14.95 -21.35
CA VAL A 398 0.85 15.82 -21.58
C VAL A 398 0.69 16.08 -23.08
N ASP A 399 -0.54 15.93 -23.57
CA ASP A 399 -0.90 16.06 -24.99
C ASP A 399 -0.05 15.15 -25.92
N PRO A 400 -0.29 13.82 -25.91
CA PRO A 400 0.44 12.88 -26.76
C PRO A 400 0.35 13.19 -28.25
N PHE A 401 -0.70 13.89 -28.72
CA PHE A 401 -0.81 14.30 -30.12
C PHE A 401 0.35 15.21 -30.51
N VAL A 402 0.62 16.24 -29.70
CA VAL A 402 1.74 17.16 -29.93
C VAL A 402 3.08 16.43 -29.84
N LEU A 403 3.23 15.53 -28.86
CA LEU A 403 4.46 14.75 -28.66
C LEU A 403 4.75 13.78 -29.80
N LEU A 404 3.72 13.19 -30.42
CA LEU A 404 3.87 12.36 -31.62
C LEU A 404 4.26 13.21 -32.83
N ARG A 405 3.65 14.40 -32.98
CA ARG A 405 3.90 15.28 -34.13
C ARG A 405 5.30 15.88 -34.13
N ASP A 406 5.85 16.16 -32.95
CA ASP A 406 7.18 16.78 -32.82
C ASP A 406 8.34 15.79 -32.64
N GLY A 407 8.03 14.48 -32.61
CA GLY A 407 9.01 13.41 -32.48
C GLY A 407 9.49 13.14 -31.06
N THR A 408 8.91 13.76 -30.03
CA THR A 408 9.23 13.39 -28.63
C THR A 408 8.75 11.98 -28.30
N LEU A 409 7.59 11.59 -28.86
CA LEU A 409 7.14 10.20 -28.94
C LEU A 409 7.33 9.69 -30.36
N GLU A 410 8.16 8.66 -30.53
CA GLU A 410 8.46 8.07 -31.82
C GLU A 410 7.66 6.79 -32.02
N VAL A 411 7.06 6.66 -33.21
CA VAL A 411 6.39 5.43 -33.62
C VAL A 411 7.42 4.42 -34.10
N VAL A 412 7.56 3.33 -33.35
CA VAL A 412 8.53 2.26 -33.64
C VAL A 412 7.93 1.19 -34.54
N LYS A 413 6.63 0.90 -34.34
CA LYS A 413 5.91 -0.15 -35.08
C LYS A 413 4.41 0.11 -35.04
N GLU A 414 3.71 -0.14 -36.16
CA GLU A 414 2.25 -0.23 -36.17
C GLU A 414 1.78 -1.69 -36.05
N GLU A 415 0.73 -1.94 -35.27
CA GLU A 415 0.20 -3.29 -35.05
C GLU A 415 -1.30 -3.25 -34.74
N ASN A 416 -2.11 -3.96 -35.54
CA ASN A 416 -3.57 -4.08 -35.37
C ASN A 416 -4.29 -2.73 -35.23
N GLY A 417 -3.85 -1.71 -35.98
CA GLY A 417 -4.38 -0.35 -35.93
C GLY A 417 -3.90 0.49 -34.74
N GLY A 418 -3.20 -0.10 -33.78
CA GLY A 418 -2.47 0.62 -32.73
C GLY A 418 -1.01 0.86 -33.12
N ILE A 419 -0.30 1.55 -32.23
CA ILE A 419 1.10 1.93 -32.42
C ILE A 419 1.92 1.56 -31.19
N TRP A 420 3.10 1.00 -31.41
CA TRP A 420 4.16 0.93 -30.41
C TRP A 420 4.98 2.19 -30.49
N VAL A 421 5.10 2.87 -29.37
CA VAL A 421 5.81 4.13 -29.25
C VAL A 421 6.89 4.04 -28.18
N GLU A 422 7.91 4.88 -28.31
CA GLU A 422 8.91 5.11 -27.29
C GLU A 422 9.24 6.60 -27.15
N VAL A 423 9.88 6.96 -26.04
CA VAL A 423 10.39 8.31 -25.86
C VAL A 423 11.74 8.40 -26.56
N ALA A 424 11.90 9.33 -27.52
CA ALA A 424 13.06 9.42 -28.41
C ALA A 424 14.40 9.46 -27.68
N SER A 425 14.47 10.16 -26.55
CA SER A 425 15.67 10.20 -25.71
C SER A 425 15.34 10.54 -24.25
N GLU A 426 16.10 9.96 -23.31
CA GLU A 426 16.11 10.44 -21.92
C GLU A 426 16.56 11.92 -21.83
N SER A 427 17.34 12.40 -22.80
CA SER A 427 17.76 13.80 -22.86
C SER A 427 16.64 14.78 -23.26
N ASP A 428 15.50 14.27 -23.73
CA ASP A 428 14.29 15.06 -23.95
C ASP A 428 13.42 15.17 -22.68
N TYR A 429 13.81 14.49 -21.59
CA TYR A 429 13.13 14.60 -20.30
C TYR A 429 13.08 16.04 -19.75
N PRO A 430 14.17 16.85 -19.82
CA PRO A 430 14.10 18.27 -19.48
C PRO A 430 13.13 19.06 -20.39
N ARG A 431 12.95 18.66 -21.65
CA ARG A 431 11.98 19.31 -22.57
C ARG A 431 10.54 18.97 -22.18
N LEU A 432 10.28 17.72 -21.78
CA LEU A 432 9.01 17.31 -21.17
C LEU A 432 8.74 18.09 -19.86
N ALA A 433 9.80 18.44 -19.11
CA ALA A 433 9.72 19.22 -17.87
C ALA A 433 9.79 20.76 -18.06
N ALA A 434 9.99 21.28 -19.27
CA ALA A 434 10.23 22.70 -19.51
C ALA A 434 9.23 23.39 -20.46
N ARG A 435 8.24 22.69 -21.01
CA ARG A 435 7.24 23.32 -21.89
C ARG A 435 6.19 24.08 -21.08
N LEU A 436 6.31 25.41 -21.15
CA LEU A 436 5.46 26.44 -20.54
C LEU A 436 4.30 26.82 -21.44
#